data_AF-A0A2N0V6W0-F1
#
_entry.id   AF-A0A2N0V6W0-F1
#
_cell.length_a   1.000
_cell.length_b   1.000
_cell.length_c   1.000
_cell.angle_alpha   90.00
_cell.angle_beta   90.00
_cell.angle_gamma   90.00
#
_symmetry.space_group_name_H-M   'P 1'
#
loop_
_entity.id
_entity.type
_entity.pdbx_description
1 polymer ?
#
loop_
_entity_poly.entity_id
_entity_poly.type
_entity_poly.pdbx_seq_one_letter_code
_entity_poly.pdbx_strand_id
1 'polypeptide(L)'
;MGSLSIQFHALPEEVNDMVMAIRSMEGLNITSMGGTPFRVDAWDGRSLAFENAGEISLGFTHYPVDLNCVSRYDFLIQNPNALVLDVGQLTKDGLKRSWLSCKTDDEDSLSKWKEFATIIKKKTKCGAVAINPQSGEKSVMNSHRYTDGALRLFQSGVDMLPVGGIVRIQLGNAK
;
A
#
# COMPACT_ATOMS: atom_id res chain seq x y z
N MET A 1 14.49 11.09 -13.14
CA MET A 1 13.79 9.93 -12.56
C MET A 1 13.52 10.10 -11.09
N GLY A 2 12.29 10.46 -10.75
CA GLY A 2 11.81 10.51 -9.39
C GLY A 2 11.16 9.19 -8.96
N SER A 3 11.11 8.97 -7.65
CA SER A 3 10.43 7.81 -7.07
C SER A 3 9.76 8.16 -5.75
N LEU A 4 8.73 7.38 -5.44
CA LEU A 4 8.03 7.40 -4.16
C LEU A 4 7.90 5.96 -3.67
N SER A 5 8.13 5.73 -2.38
CA SER A 5 7.92 4.43 -1.75
C SER A 5 7.53 4.63 -0.30
N ILE A 6 6.35 4.15 0.08
CA ILE A 6 5.85 4.21 1.46
C ILE A 6 5.26 2.84 1.81
N GLN A 7 5.83 2.23 2.83
CA GLN A 7 5.38 0.96 3.38
C GLN A 7 4.69 1.21 4.71
N PHE A 8 3.50 0.63 4.90
CA PHE A 8 2.72 0.87 6.10
C PHE A 8 1.75 -0.27 6.44
N HIS A 9 1.41 -0.43 7.71
CA HIS A 9 0.30 -1.30 8.13
C HIS A 9 -0.96 -0.47 8.34
N ALA A 10 -2.05 -0.90 7.74
CA ALA A 10 -3.35 -0.27 7.88
C ALA A 10 -4.42 -1.35 7.68
N LEU A 11 -5.56 -1.18 8.35
CA LEU A 11 -6.72 -2.00 8.06
C LEU A 11 -7.26 -1.67 6.65
N PRO A 12 -7.85 -2.64 5.93
CA PRO A 12 -8.41 -2.40 4.59
C PRO A 12 -9.38 -1.21 4.52
N GLU A 13 -10.22 -1.03 5.54
CA GLU A 13 -11.14 0.10 5.68
C GLU A 13 -10.41 1.44 5.84
N GLU A 14 -9.30 1.48 6.58
CA GLU A 14 -8.49 2.69 6.73
C GLU A 14 -7.76 3.02 5.42
N VAL A 15 -7.34 1.99 4.66
CA VAL A 15 -6.80 2.17 3.30
C VAL A 15 -7.89 2.71 2.38
N ASN A 16 -9.11 2.16 2.44
CA ASN A 16 -10.25 2.64 1.67
C ASN A 16 -10.52 4.12 1.94
N ASP A 17 -10.48 4.56 3.20
CA ASP A 17 -10.62 5.98 3.55
C ASP A 17 -9.51 6.86 2.95
N MET A 18 -8.27 6.36 2.89
CA MET A 18 -7.15 7.06 2.24
C MET A 18 -7.40 7.19 0.73
N VAL A 19 -7.83 6.12 0.08
CA VAL A 19 -8.12 6.10 -1.36
C VAL A 19 -9.30 7.02 -1.68
N MET A 20 -10.36 6.98 -0.88
CA MET A 20 -11.54 7.84 -1.07
C MET A 20 -11.24 9.31 -0.88
N ALA A 21 -10.34 9.67 0.05
CA ALA A 21 -9.89 11.05 0.20
C ALA A 21 -9.22 11.59 -1.10
N ILE A 22 -8.59 10.69 -1.86
CA ILE A 22 -7.77 11.03 -3.04
C ILE A 22 -8.56 10.93 -4.32
N ARG A 23 -9.61 10.12 -4.35
CA ARG A 23 -10.57 10.04 -5.47
C ARG A 23 -11.15 11.41 -5.87
N SER A 24 -11.14 12.37 -4.95
CA SER A 24 -11.57 13.75 -5.22
C SER A 24 -10.60 14.56 -6.10
N MET A 25 -9.39 14.06 -6.37
CA MET A 25 -8.44 14.71 -7.27
C MET A 25 -8.94 14.67 -8.71
N GLU A 26 -8.97 15.85 -9.33
CA GLU A 26 -9.44 16.00 -10.71
C GLU A 26 -8.59 15.17 -11.69
N GLY A 27 -9.27 14.50 -12.64
CA GLY A 27 -8.62 13.73 -13.69
C GLY A 27 -7.91 12.46 -13.22
N LEU A 28 -8.17 11.98 -12.00
CA LEU A 28 -7.58 10.74 -11.50
C LEU A 28 -8.38 9.51 -11.98
N ASN A 29 -7.73 8.65 -12.75
CA ASN A 29 -8.21 7.31 -13.06
C ASN A 29 -7.70 6.33 -11.99
N ILE A 30 -8.58 5.46 -11.52
CA ILE A 30 -8.23 4.40 -10.56
C ILE A 30 -8.57 3.05 -11.20
N THR A 31 -7.62 2.12 -11.17
CA THR A 31 -7.79 0.75 -11.62
C THR A 31 -7.58 -0.22 -10.47
N SER A 32 -8.26 -1.36 -10.50
CA SER A 32 -7.92 -2.52 -9.68
C SER A 32 -7.16 -3.54 -10.52
N MET A 33 -6.11 -4.11 -9.93
CA MET A 33 -5.25 -5.10 -10.55
C MET A 33 -5.16 -6.35 -9.67
N GLY A 34 -5.24 -7.53 -10.29
CA GLY A 34 -5.06 -8.80 -9.59
C GLY A 34 -5.82 -9.94 -10.25
N GLY A 35 -6.05 -11.01 -9.48
CA GLY A 35 -6.78 -12.20 -9.91
C GLY A 35 -5.94 -13.22 -10.69
N THR A 36 -6.55 -14.38 -10.92
CA THR A 36 -5.99 -15.48 -11.72
C THR A 36 -7.07 -15.95 -12.71
N PRO A 37 -6.96 -15.65 -14.03
CA PRO A 37 -5.87 -14.91 -14.67
C PRO A 37 -5.80 -13.45 -14.22
N PHE A 38 -4.62 -12.82 -14.37
CA PHE A 38 -4.41 -11.42 -14.04
C PHE A 38 -5.31 -10.51 -14.90
N ARG A 39 -5.93 -9.51 -14.27
CA ARG A 39 -6.79 -8.53 -14.91
C ARG A 39 -6.54 -7.13 -14.37
N VAL A 40 -6.81 -6.14 -15.23
CA VAL A 40 -6.87 -4.72 -14.87
C VAL A 40 -8.24 -4.20 -15.25
N ASP A 41 -8.98 -3.74 -14.26
CA ASP A 41 -10.33 -3.21 -14.44
C ASP A 41 -10.39 -1.78 -13.88
N ALA A 42 -11.24 -0.93 -14.45
CA ALA A 42 -11.56 0.35 -13.82
C ALA A 42 -12.15 0.10 -12.42
N TRP A 43 -11.66 0.82 -11.42
CA TRP A 43 -12.15 0.68 -10.05
C TRP A 43 -13.45 1.47 -9.90
N ASP A 44 -14.52 0.76 -9.56
CA ASP A 44 -15.88 1.29 -9.39
C ASP A 44 -16.12 1.97 -8.02
N GLY A 45 -15.11 1.97 -7.15
CA GLY A 45 -15.23 2.48 -5.78
C GLY A 45 -15.75 1.45 -4.78
N ARG A 46 -15.79 0.16 -5.15
CA ARG A 46 -16.08 -0.92 -4.21
C ARG A 46 -15.10 -0.94 -3.04
N SER A 47 -15.60 -1.30 -1.86
CA SER A 47 -14.81 -1.41 -0.63
C SER A 47 -13.61 -2.33 -0.82
N LEU A 48 -12.46 -1.97 -0.27
CA LEU A 48 -11.26 -2.80 -0.28
C LEU A 48 -11.30 -3.92 0.80
N ALA A 49 -12.33 -3.94 1.64
CA ALA A 49 -12.50 -4.89 2.73
C ALA A 49 -13.00 -6.28 2.28
N PHE A 50 -12.47 -6.82 1.18
CA PHE A 50 -12.86 -8.15 0.71
C PHE A 50 -12.10 -9.24 1.47
N GLU A 51 -12.84 -10.06 2.23
CA GLU A 51 -12.37 -11.39 2.61
C GLU A 51 -12.23 -12.24 1.34
N ASN A 52 -11.07 -12.89 1.16
CA ASN A 52 -10.81 -13.92 0.13
C ASN A 52 -10.54 -13.49 -1.32
N ALA A 53 -10.36 -12.21 -1.65
CA ALA A 53 -10.15 -11.77 -3.05
C ALA A 53 -8.74 -11.98 -3.64
N GLY A 54 -7.80 -12.60 -2.91
CA GLY A 54 -6.38 -12.60 -3.30
C GLY A 54 -5.77 -11.20 -3.20
N GLU A 55 -4.50 -11.03 -3.55
CA GLU A 55 -3.81 -9.73 -3.42
C GLU A 55 -4.46 -8.67 -4.33
N ILE A 56 -4.92 -7.57 -3.73
CA ILE A 56 -5.51 -6.43 -4.44
C ILE A 56 -4.46 -5.33 -4.54
N SER A 57 -4.18 -4.89 -5.76
CA SER A 57 -3.42 -3.67 -6.02
C SER A 57 -4.31 -2.64 -6.70
N LEU A 58 -4.15 -1.37 -6.36
CA LEU A 58 -4.76 -0.25 -7.07
C LEU A 58 -3.73 0.49 -7.89
N GLY A 59 -4.06 0.80 -9.14
CA GLY A 59 -3.31 1.68 -10.02
C GLY A 59 -3.96 3.06 -10.06
N PHE A 60 -3.15 4.10 -10.06
CA PHE A 60 -3.59 5.50 -10.12
C PHE A 60 -2.87 6.18 -11.29
N THR A 61 -3.62 6.78 -12.22
CA THR A 61 -3.06 7.52 -13.36
C THR A 61 -3.83 8.82 -13.57
N HIS A 62 -3.17 9.84 -14.12
CA HIS A 62 -3.84 11.08 -14.57
C HIS A 62 -4.01 11.16 -16.09
N TYR A 63 -3.48 10.17 -16.79
CA TYR A 63 -3.61 9.99 -18.24
C TYR A 63 -4.59 8.86 -18.52
N PRO A 64 -5.14 8.76 -19.75
CA PRO A 64 -5.89 7.59 -20.18
C PRO A 64 -5.14 6.30 -19.84
N VAL A 65 -5.83 5.35 -19.24
CA VAL A 65 -5.25 4.09 -18.75
C VAL A 65 -5.39 3.00 -19.82
N ASP A 66 -4.31 2.25 -20.04
CA ASP A 66 -4.41 0.99 -20.78
C ASP A 66 -4.81 -0.12 -19.81
N LEU A 67 -5.92 -0.79 -20.12
CA LEU A 67 -6.48 -1.90 -19.35
C LEU A 67 -6.08 -3.26 -19.91
N ASN A 68 -5.51 -3.34 -21.11
CA ASN A 68 -5.18 -4.59 -21.79
C ASN A 68 -3.83 -5.15 -21.31
N CYS A 69 -3.63 -5.21 -19.99
CA CYS A 69 -2.38 -5.65 -19.39
C CYS A 69 -2.48 -7.09 -18.88
N VAL A 70 -1.49 -7.91 -19.21
CA VAL A 70 -1.46 -9.34 -18.82
C VAL A 70 -0.70 -9.62 -17.53
N SER A 71 -0.03 -8.61 -16.98
CA SER A 71 0.67 -8.68 -15.71
C SER A 71 0.84 -7.29 -15.09
N ARG A 72 1.20 -7.24 -13.81
CA ARG A 72 1.57 -5.97 -13.16
C ARG A 72 2.76 -5.28 -13.81
N TYR A 73 3.74 -6.05 -14.26
CA TYR A 73 4.92 -5.50 -14.94
C TYR A 73 4.52 -4.85 -16.27
N ASP A 74 3.68 -5.53 -17.05
CA ASP A 74 3.11 -5.00 -18.29
C ASP A 74 2.27 -3.74 -18.04
N PHE A 75 1.44 -3.73 -16.98
CA PHE A 75 0.71 -2.52 -16.58
C PHE A 75 1.63 -1.32 -16.34
N LEU A 76 2.75 -1.52 -15.65
CA LEU A 76 3.72 -0.45 -15.38
C LEU A 76 4.46 0.02 -16.65
N ILE A 77 4.61 -0.84 -17.67
CA ILE A 77 5.17 -0.46 -18.97
C ILE A 77 4.17 0.39 -19.75
N GLN A 78 2.92 -0.04 -19.84
CA GLN A 78 1.89 0.68 -20.60
C GLN A 78 1.43 1.97 -19.90
N ASN A 79 1.59 2.04 -18.58
CA ASN A 79 1.19 3.17 -17.75
C ASN A 79 2.39 3.71 -16.93
N PRO A 80 3.42 4.27 -17.55
CA PRO A 80 4.73 4.57 -16.92
C PRO A 80 4.67 5.66 -15.83
N ASN A 81 3.59 6.43 -15.76
CA ASN A 81 3.36 7.46 -14.76
C ASN A 81 2.46 7.00 -13.61
N ALA A 82 2.12 5.71 -13.57
CA ALA A 82 1.23 5.16 -12.56
C ALA A 82 1.85 5.18 -11.16
N LEU A 83 1.00 5.51 -10.19
CA LEU A 83 1.22 5.20 -8.78
C LEU A 83 0.49 3.90 -8.46
N VAL A 84 1.13 3.00 -7.73
CA VAL A 84 0.55 1.71 -7.35
C VAL A 84 0.46 1.60 -5.84
N LEU A 85 -0.70 1.17 -5.35
CA LEU A 85 -0.94 0.83 -3.95
C LEU A 85 -1.28 -0.65 -3.83
N ASP A 86 -0.37 -1.40 -3.22
CA ASP A 86 -0.68 -2.74 -2.73
C ASP A 86 -1.43 -2.63 -1.41
N VAL A 87 -2.60 -3.27 -1.34
CA VAL A 87 -3.46 -3.23 -0.16
C VAL A 87 -3.12 -4.41 0.74
N GLY A 88 -2.62 -4.10 1.93
CA GLY A 88 -2.40 -5.08 2.98
C GLY A 88 -3.72 -5.71 3.46
N GLN A 89 -3.71 -7.02 3.64
CA GLN A 89 -4.87 -7.80 4.07
C GLN A 89 -4.69 -8.34 5.49
N LEU A 90 -5.78 -8.36 6.24
CA LEU A 90 -5.85 -9.12 7.48
C LEU A 90 -6.10 -10.60 7.13
N THR A 91 -5.14 -11.45 7.47
CA THR A 91 -5.25 -12.91 7.29
C THR A 91 -5.19 -13.60 8.65
N LYS A 92 -5.37 -14.92 8.65
CA LYS A 92 -5.17 -15.76 9.85
C LYS A 92 -3.76 -15.65 10.44
N ASP A 93 -2.77 -15.29 9.63
CA ASP A 93 -1.37 -15.22 10.04
C ASP A 93 -1.00 -13.82 10.56
N GLY A 94 -1.84 -12.80 10.30
CA GLY A 94 -1.58 -11.43 10.71
C GLY A 94 -2.05 -10.40 9.70
N LEU A 95 -1.72 -9.14 9.97
CA LEU A 95 -1.96 -8.04 9.04
C LEU A 95 -0.77 -7.90 8.09
N LYS A 96 -1.01 -8.12 6.79
CA LYS A 96 -0.04 -7.82 5.74
C LYS A 96 0.13 -6.31 5.58
N ARG A 97 1.32 -5.93 5.15
CA ARG A 97 1.70 -4.55 4.86
C ARG A 97 1.08 -4.04 3.55
N SER A 98 0.65 -2.78 3.56
CA SER A 98 0.34 -2.01 2.36
C SER A 98 1.59 -1.32 1.79
N TRP A 99 1.66 -1.13 0.49
CA TRP A 99 2.80 -0.49 -0.16
C TRP A 99 2.38 0.47 -1.26
N LEU A 100 2.60 1.77 -1.03
CA LEU A 100 2.47 2.80 -2.05
C LEU A 100 3.81 2.99 -2.77
N SER A 101 3.84 2.88 -4.09
CA SER A 101 5.07 3.07 -4.87
C SER A 101 4.84 3.63 -6.27
N CYS A 102 5.78 4.44 -6.74
CA CYS A 102 5.85 4.87 -8.13
C CYS A 102 7.31 5.12 -8.55
N LYS A 103 7.53 5.14 -9.85
CA LYS A 103 8.78 5.54 -10.49
C LYS A 103 8.42 6.21 -11.80
N THR A 104 8.81 7.47 -11.97
CA THR A 104 8.41 8.27 -13.15
C THR A 104 9.45 9.35 -13.43
N ASP A 105 9.57 9.73 -14.69
CA ASP A 105 10.31 10.91 -15.14
C ASP A 105 9.41 12.15 -15.30
N ASP A 106 8.10 11.99 -15.18
CA ASP A 106 7.11 13.06 -15.26
C ASP A 106 6.99 13.80 -13.92
N GLU A 107 7.51 15.03 -13.87
CA GLU A 107 7.53 15.84 -12.64
C GLU A 107 6.13 16.18 -12.15
N ASP A 108 5.18 16.39 -13.06
CA ASP A 108 3.78 16.69 -12.75
C ASP A 108 3.09 15.52 -12.05
N SER A 109 3.22 14.30 -12.60
CA SER A 109 2.73 13.08 -11.94
C SER A 109 3.38 12.89 -10.56
N LEU A 110 4.70 13.07 -10.47
CA LEU A 110 5.40 12.93 -9.18
C LEU A 110 4.91 13.94 -8.13
N SER A 111 4.61 15.17 -8.53
CA SER A 111 4.05 16.19 -7.65
C SER A 111 2.72 15.74 -7.06
N LYS A 112 1.80 15.26 -7.90
CA LYS A 112 0.49 14.72 -7.47
C LYS A 112 0.63 13.50 -6.56
N TRP A 113 1.58 12.61 -6.87
CA TRP A 113 1.86 11.44 -6.02
C TRP A 113 2.43 11.83 -4.64
N LYS A 114 3.13 12.95 -4.52
CA LYS A 114 3.54 13.50 -3.22
C LYS A 114 2.36 14.01 -2.40
N GLU A 115 1.27 14.43 -3.02
CA GLU A 115 0.02 14.75 -2.31
C GLU A 115 -0.62 13.49 -1.72
N PHE A 116 -0.68 12.40 -2.51
CA PHE A 116 -1.10 11.06 -2.01
C PHE A 116 -0.26 10.67 -0.80
N ALA A 117 1.07 10.73 -0.94
CA ALA A 117 2.01 10.44 0.13
C ALA A 117 1.72 11.26 1.39
N THR A 118 1.38 12.54 1.23
CA THR A 118 1.06 13.44 2.34
C THR A 118 -0.20 13.00 3.08
N ILE A 119 -1.23 12.57 2.36
CA ILE A 119 -2.47 12.04 2.95
C ILE A 119 -2.19 10.78 3.77
N ILE A 120 -1.43 9.83 3.23
CA ILE A 120 -1.01 8.64 3.99
C ILE A 120 -0.21 9.05 5.23
N LYS A 121 0.73 9.98 5.08
CA LYS A 121 1.58 10.43 6.20
C LYS A 121 0.78 11.11 7.31
N LYS A 122 -0.31 11.80 6.98
CA LYS A 122 -1.22 12.44 7.96
C LYS A 122 -2.09 11.42 8.71
N LYS A 123 -2.43 10.30 8.06
CA LYS A 123 -3.26 9.22 8.64
C LYS A 123 -2.43 8.10 9.29
N THR A 124 -1.10 8.20 9.30
CA THR A 124 -0.20 7.17 9.84
C THR A 124 0.81 7.76 10.82
N LYS A 125 1.22 6.95 11.79
CA LYS A 125 2.37 7.18 12.68
C LYS A 125 3.60 6.49 12.09
N CYS A 126 4.79 6.87 12.56
CA CYS A 126 6.05 6.25 12.15
C CYS A 126 6.80 5.64 13.34
N GLY A 127 7.60 4.62 13.07
CA GLY A 127 8.45 3.96 14.05
C GLY A 127 7.99 2.54 14.40
N ALA A 128 8.84 1.57 14.14
CA ALA A 128 8.63 0.17 14.51
C ALA A 128 9.98 -0.50 14.81
N VAL A 129 9.94 -1.75 15.26
CA VAL A 129 11.12 -2.59 15.43
C VAL A 129 10.92 -3.89 14.66
N ALA A 130 11.84 -4.20 13.74
CA ALA A 130 11.93 -5.53 13.14
C ALA A 130 12.67 -6.45 14.09
N ILE A 131 12.12 -7.65 14.33
CA ILE A 131 12.70 -8.67 15.20
C ILE A 131 12.86 -9.95 14.40
N ASN A 132 14.08 -10.48 14.34
CA ASN A 132 14.30 -11.83 13.82
C ASN A 132 13.83 -12.85 14.88
N PRO A 133 12.81 -13.69 14.60
CA PRO A 133 12.28 -14.62 15.59
C PRO A 133 13.24 -15.77 15.91
N GLN A 134 14.26 -16.03 15.08
CA GLN A 134 15.26 -17.07 15.31
C GLN A 134 16.42 -16.57 16.18
N SER A 135 16.99 -15.39 15.86
CA SER A 135 18.15 -14.85 16.58
C SER A 135 17.79 -13.88 17.70
N GLY A 136 16.58 -13.31 17.69
CA GLY A 136 16.16 -12.24 18.60
C GLY A 136 16.74 -10.86 18.25
N GLU A 137 17.53 -10.76 17.19
CA GLU A 137 18.12 -9.50 16.73
C GLU A 137 17.04 -8.47 16.40
N LYS A 138 17.29 -7.22 16.78
CA LYS A 138 16.36 -6.11 16.62
C LYS A 138 16.97 -5.05 15.71
N SER A 139 16.14 -4.50 14.82
CA SER A 139 16.50 -3.35 14.00
C SER A 139 15.39 -2.31 14.04
N VAL A 140 15.76 -1.06 14.28
CA VAL A 140 14.81 0.05 14.36
C VAL A 140 14.37 0.45 12.95
N MET A 141 13.06 0.53 12.73
CA MET A 141 12.44 0.92 11.47
C MET A 141 11.81 2.32 11.60
N ASN A 142 12.64 3.37 11.60
CA ASN A 142 12.19 4.76 11.78
C ASN A 142 11.21 5.24 10.70
N SER A 143 11.31 4.69 9.49
CA SER A 143 10.46 5.05 8.34
C SER A 143 9.21 4.18 8.19
N HIS A 144 9.10 3.09 8.97
CA HIS A 144 7.93 2.21 8.89
C HIS A 144 6.72 2.89 9.46
N ARG A 145 5.60 2.82 8.72
CA ARG A 145 4.37 3.52 9.07
C ARG A 145 3.26 2.56 9.48
N TYR A 146 2.33 3.06 10.27
CA TYR A 146 1.15 2.30 10.67
C TYR A 146 0.02 3.23 11.09
N THR A 147 -1.22 2.76 10.96
CA THR A 147 -2.43 3.46 11.45
C THR A 147 -2.71 3.11 12.90
N ASP A 148 -3.65 3.84 13.51
CA ASP A 148 -4.15 3.49 14.84
C ASP A 148 -4.90 2.16 14.87
N GLY A 149 -5.62 1.79 13.79
CA GLY A 149 -6.22 0.48 13.64
C GLY A 149 -5.20 -0.65 13.67
N ALA A 150 -4.11 -0.53 12.90
CA ALA A 150 -3.02 -1.49 12.92
C ALA A 150 -2.35 -1.62 14.30
N LEU A 151 -2.14 -0.50 15.00
CA LEU A 151 -1.60 -0.52 16.37
C LEU A 151 -2.52 -1.26 17.34
N ARG A 152 -3.84 -1.03 17.28
CA ARG A 152 -4.80 -1.73 18.13
C ARG A 152 -4.80 -3.23 17.86
N LEU A 153 -4.78 -3.64 16.59
CA LEU A 153 -4.66 -5.06 16.23
C LEU A 153 -3.38 -5.69 16.78
N PHE A 154 -2.26 -5.01 16.63
CA PHE A 154 -0.98 -5.46 17.18
C PHE A 154 -1.05 -5.63 18.71
N GLN A 155 -1.64 -4.65 19.41
CA GLN A 155 -1.82 -4.72 20.86
C GLN A 155 -2.77 -5.84 21.30
N SER A 156 -3.71 -6.26 20.45
CA SER A 156 -4.56 -7.45 20.70
C SER A 156 -3.89 -8.78 20.35
N GLY A 157 -2.61 -8.77 19.92
CA GLY A 157 -1.83 -9.97 19.63
C GLY A 157 -1.83 -10.41 18.17
N VAL A 158 -2.30 -9.57 17.23
CA VAL A 158 -2.21 -9.85 15.79
C VAL A 158 -0.82 -9.50 15.27
N ASP A 159 -0.16 -10.44 14.60
CA ASP A 159 1.16 -10.22 14.02
C ASP A 159 1.12 -9.21 12.86
N MET A 160 2.14 -8.36 12.80
CA MET A 160 2.34 -7.42 11.69
C MET A 160 3.38 -8.00 10.74
N LEU A 161 2.96 -8.34 9.53
CA LEU A 161 3.72 -9.15 8.61
C LEU A 161 4.56 -8.27 7.65
N PRO A 162 5.86 -8.55 7.47
CA PRO A 162 6.66 -7.87 6.47
C PRO A 162 6.25 -8.30 5.04
N VAL A 163 6.66 -7.54 4.01
CA VAL A 163 6.68 -8.08 2.64
C VAL A 163 7.92 -8.97 2.53
N GLY A 164 7.71 -10.26 2.73
CA GLY A 164 8.76 -11.27 2.66
C GLY A 164 9.73 -11.24 3.85
N GLY A 165 10.50 -12.33 3.97
CA GLY A 165 11.43 -12.54 5.08
C GLY A 165 10.79 -13.16 6.32
N ILE A 166 11.62 -13.42 7.33
CA ILE A 166 11.23 -14.11 8.57
C ILE A 166 11.00 -13.17 9.75
N VAL A 167 11.08 -11.84 9.57
CA VAL A 167 11.01 -10.90 10.69
C VAL A 167 9.58 -10.66 11.16
N ARG A 168 9.41 -10.39 12.47
CA ARG A 168 8.18 -9.83 13.04
C ARG A 168 8.32 -8.33 13.21
N ILE A 169 7.25 -7.59 12.95
CA ILE A 169 7.25 -6.14 13.13
C ILE A 169 6.50 -5.80 14.41
N GLN A 170 7.21 -5.18 15.35
CA GLN A 170 6.61 -4.62 16.57
C GLN A 170 6.28 -3.14 16.33
N LEU A 171 5.00 -2.78 16.45
CA LEU A 171 4.53 -1.40 16.31
C LEU A 171 4.63 -0.63 17.63
N GLY A 172 4.82 0.68 17.51
CA GLY A 172 5.02 1.58 18.65
C GLY A 172 6.48 2.00 18.79
N ASN A 173 6.70 3.06 19.58
CA ASN A 173 8.04 3.64 19.72
C ASN A 173 9.03 2.59 20.24
N ALA A 174 10.11 2.41 19.49
CA ALA A 174 11.38 1.95 20.05
C ALA A 174 11.79 2.98 21.09
N LYS A 175 11.53 2.71 22.37
CA LYS A 175 12.19 3.44 23.46
C LYS A 175 13.61 2.94 23.59
#